data_AF-A0A344UNB3-F1
#
_entry.id   AF-A0A344UNB3-F1
#
_cell.length_a   1.000
_cell.length_b   1.000
_cell.length_c   1.000
_cell.angle_alpha   90.00
_cell.angle_beta   90.00
_cell.angle_gamma   90.00
#
_symmetry.space_group_name_H-M   'P 1'
#
loop_
_entity.id
_entity.type
_entity.pdbx_description
1 polymer ?
#
loop_
_entity_poly.entity_id
_entity_poly.type
_entity_poly.pdbx_seq_one_letter_code
_entity_poly.pdbx_strand_id
1 'polypeptide(L)'
;MKLSAFIVLLLSSLPALAAPWQAGIAYQKGQVAQWQGRDWQAKWPSRGETPGANPKGSWTAHVDGALRALDDAAPPIPTLQQALQHEAELTNNDFFRKVKASIRTLPNDQVEQVAPGRAANPLNVRRVERLLPAAKWDYYFARRDASYTYARFLQAVAKFPAVCDDYNDGRDADAICRHSLATMFAHFGQETGNHDASDTIPQWRQGLAYLREMGCAETGPGCGYNTECDDPVFNKVWTCGKNADGSWKKYFGRGAKQLSYNYNYGPFSQAMNNGDQSVLLKNPDLVASTWLNLASATFFFVYPQPPKPSMLHVLDGTWIPNAADKAAGAGNNFATTIMIINAECGGGTERQAAQNRIDYYKQFAHDLGWDYGNEQLSCANMQRFTSASSASYNIYWEKDWQWQHDYQCQLVSYQTPYSALQAGNYQRCVEDNWGVKLK
;
A
#
# COMPACT_ATOMS: atom_id res chain seq x y z
N MET A 1 62.71 34.60 64.48
CA MET A 1 61.30 34.14 64.54
C MET A 1 60.40 35.19 63.90
N LYS A 2 59.96 34.96 62.66
CA LYS A 2 58.83 35.67 62.02
C LYS A 2 58.11 34.68 61.12
N LEU A 3 56.80 34.54 61.33
CA LEU A 3 55.87 33.72 60.57
C LEU A 3 55.69 34.29 59.16
N SER A 4 55.69 33.42 58.15
CA SER A 4 55.10 33.68 56.83
C SER A 4 53.92 32.73 56.64
N ALA A 5 52.73 33.30 56.45
CA ALA A 5 51.51 32.58 56.10
C ALA A 5 51.45 32.41 54.57
N PHE A 6 51.34 31.16 54.09
CA PHE A 6 51.02 30.86 52.70
C PHE A 6 49.54 30.48 52.59
N ILE A 7 48.81 31.26 51.79
CA ILE A 7 47.44 30.96 51.35
C ILE A 7 47.54 29.90 50.24
N VAL A 8 46.93 28.73 50.44
CA VAL A 8 46.75 27.72 49.39
C VAL A 8 45.36 27.88 48.80
N LEU A 9 45.29 28.27 47.53
CA LEU A 9 44.08 28.25 46.71
C LEU A 9 43.72 26.80 46.39
N LEU A 10 42.54 26.34 46.84
CA LEU A 10 41.94 25.08 46.39
C LEU A 10 41.25 25.32 45.04
N LEU A 11 41.86 24.84 43.95
CA LEU A 11 41.21 24.70 42.65
C LEU A 11 40.28 23.49 42.69
N SER A 12 38.97 23.76 42.70
CA SER A 12 37.92 22.75 42.50
C SER A 12 37.95 22.23 41.06
N SER A 13 38.23 20.94 40.87
CA SER A 13 38.13 20.27 39.57
C SER A 13 36.67 20.13 39.14
N LEU A 14 36.33 20.69 37.97
CA LEU A 14 35.06 20.39 37.29
C LEU A 14 35.04 18.90 36.89
N PRO A 15 33.90 18.21 36.99
CA PRO A 15 33.80 16.82 36.55
C PRO A 15 33.99 16.74 35.04
N ALA A 16 34.89 15.86 34.59
CA ALA A 16 35.11 15.59 33.17
C ALA A 16 33.83 15.02 32.55
N LEU A 17 33.41 15.55 31.40
CA LEU A 17 32.29 15.03 30.62
C LEU A 17 32.54 13.57 30.22
N ALA A 18 31.52 12.72 30.31
CA ALA A 18 31.62 11.31 29.94
C ALA A 18 31.90 11.15 28.43
N ALA A 19 32.71 10.17 28.06
CA ALA A 19 33.03 9.88 26.66
C ALA A 19 31.81 9.24 25.94
N PRO A 20 31.65 9.44 24.61
CA PRO A 20 30.58 8.79 23.85
C PRO A 20 30.64 7.26 23.94
N TRP A 21 29.48 6.61 23.99
CA TRP A 21 29.38 5.14 23.98
C TRP A 21 29.87 4.55 22.64
N GLN A 22 30.56 3.41 22.72
CA GLN A 22 31.11 2.70 21.56
C GLN A 22 30.88 1.19 21.70
N ALA A 23 30.28 0.56 20.68
CA ALA A 23 29.92 -0.86 20.69
C ALA A 23 31.13 -1.81 20.92
N GLY A 24 32.32 -1.45 20.44
CA GLY A 24 33.52 -2.28 20.53
C GLY A 24 34.18 -2.30 21.91
N ILE A 25 33.83 -1.37 22.79
CA ILE A 25 34.48 -1.15 24.09
C ILE A 25 33.75 -1.91 25.20
N ALA A 26 34.52 -2.51 26.11
CA ALA A 26 34.01 -3.11 27.33
C ALA A 26 33.95 -2.05 28.43
N TYR A 27 32.76 -1.84 28.98
CA TYR A 27 32.50 -0.94 30.08
C TYR A 27 32.46 -1.72 31.38
N GLN A 28 33.23 -1.31 32.38
CA GLN A 28 33.22 -1.88 33.73
C GLN A 28 32.08 -1.30 34.56
N LYS A 29 31.67 -2.00 35.62
CA LYS A 29 30.70 -1.50 36.60
C LYS A 29 31.07 -0.09 37.07
N GLY A 30 30.12 0.83 37.00
CA GLY A 30 30.26 2.22 37.42
C GLY A 30 30.80 3.17 36.36
N GLN A 31 31.32 2.67 35.23
CA GLN A 31 31.77 3.53 34.14
C GLN A 31 30.60 4.24 33.48
N VAL A 32 30.81 5.52 33.14
CA VAL A 32 29.82 6.39 32.52
C VAL A 32 30.17 6.60 31.04
N ALA A 33 29.16 6.54 30.18
CA ALA A 33 29.28 6.83 28.76
C ALA A 33 28.10 7.69 28.29
N GLN A 34 28.34 8.54 27.29
CA GLN A 34 27.31 9.41 26.71
C GLN A 34 26.66 8.74 25.50
N TRP A 35 25.34 8.65 25.49
CA TRP A 35 24.58 8.08 24.37
C TRP A 35 23.28 8.86 24.18
N GLN A 36 23.05 9.34 22.94
CA GLN A 36 21.90 10.17 22.57
C GLN A 36 21.68 11.39 23.48
N GLY A 37 22.76 12.09 23.83
CA GLY A 37 22.67 13.31 24.64
C GLY A 37 22.44 13.09 26.14
N ARG A 38 22.51 11.84 26.63
CA ARG A 38 22.37 11.48 28.04
C ARG A 38 23.58 10.69 28.54
N ASP A 39 23.91 10.86 29.81
CA ASP A 39 24.93 10.07 30.49
C ASP A 39 24.34 8.76 31.03
N TRP A 40 25.07 7.67 30.84
CA TRP A 40 24.66 6.32 31.20
C TRP A 40 25.73 5.65 32.02
N GLN A 41 25.37 5.05 33.16
CA GLN A 41 26.28 4.30 34.01
C GLN A 41 26.06 2.79 33.89
N ALA A 42 27.14 2.04 33.72
CA ALA A 42 27.11 0.58 33.67
C ALA A 42 26.86 -0.01 35.08
N LYS A 43 25.83 -0.84 35.24
CA LYS A 43 25.49 -1.55 36.48
C LYS A 43 26.41 -2.75 36.76
N TRP A 44 26.96 -3.34 35.70
CA TRP A 44 27.91 -4.45 35.70
C TRP A 44 28.71 -4.42 34.39
N PRO A 45 29.82 -5.20 34.27
CA PRO A 45 30.60 -5.23 33.05
C PRO A 45 29.76 -5.55 31.81
N SER A 46 29.85 -4.72 30.77
CA SER A 46 29.04 -4.85 29.55
C SER A 46 29.82 -4.45 28.31
N ARG A 47 29.55 -5.10 27.18
CA ARG A 47 30.16 -4.83 25.88
C ARG A 47 29.12 -5.02 24.79
N GLY A 48 29.07 -4.09 23.84
CA GLY A 48 28.15 -4.16 22.69
C GLY A 48 26.69 -3.85 23.01
N GLU A 49 26.27 -3.84 24.27
CA GLU A 49 24.91 -3.43 24.65
C GLU A 49 24.77 -1.91 24.58
N THR A 50 23.90 -1.43 23.69
CA THR A 50 23.58 -0.01 23.54
C THR A 50 22.86 0.51 24.80
N PRO A 51 23.28 1.63 25.41
CA PRO A 51 22.61 2.20 26.58
C PRO A 51 21.14 2.52 26.28
N GLY A 52 20.24 2.08 27.17
CA GLY A 52 18.80 2.26 27.02
C GLY A 52 18.09 1.21 26.16
N ALA A 53 18.80 0.31 25.49
CA ALA A 53 18.18 -0.73 24.65
C ALA A 53 17.39 -1.78 25.45
N ASN A 54 17.74 -1.99 26.72
CA ASN A 54 17.05 -2.90 27.63
C ASN A 54 16.92 -2.24 29.02
N PRO A 55 15.69 -1.99 29.53
CA PRO A 55 15.45 -1.40 30.85
C PRO A 55 16.04 -2.23 32.01
N LYS A 56 16.07 -3.55 31.85
CA LYS A 56 16.73 -4.48 32.80
C LYS A 56 18.17 -4.80 32.42
N GLY A 57 18.67 -4.17 31.36
CA GLY A 57 19.97 -4.35 30.76
C GLY A 57 21.11 -3.77 31.60
N SER A 58 22.30 -3.63 31.04
CA SER A 58 23.50 -3.29 31.80
C SER A 58 23.62 -1.80 32.18
N TRP A 59 22.71 -0.94 31.72
CA TRP A 59 22.83 0.52 31.83
C TRP A 59 21.76 1.16 32.71
N THR A 60 22.11 2.27 33.36
CA THR A 60 21.22 3.17 34.14
C THR A 60 21.44 4.60 33.68
N ALA A 61 20.38 5.39 33.52
CA ALA A 61 20.50 6.77 33.02
C ALA A 61 20.74 7.77 34.17
N HIS A 62 21.49 8.84 33.88
CA HIS A 62 21.48 10.05 34.68
C HIS A 62 20.36 10.98 34.20
N VAL A 63 19.45 11.36 35.09
CA VAL A 63 18.41 12.36 34.86
C VAL A 63 18.61 13.49 35.87
N ASP A 64 18.82 14.71 35.39
CA ASP A 64 19.08 15.91 36.21
C ASP A 64 20.21 15.74 37.24
N GLY A 65 21.26 15.02 36.86
CA GLY A 65 22.42 14.74 37.71
C GLY A 65 22.24 13.61 38.72
N ALA A 66 21.04 13.01 38.83
CA ALA A 66 20.79 11.84 39.68
C ALA A 66 20.73 10.54 38.86
N LEU A 67 21.24 9.44 39.43
CA LEU A 67 21.03 8.10 38.89
C LEU A 67 19.57 7.73 39.03
N ARG A 68 18.87 7.53 37.91
CA ARG A 68 17.51 6.96 37.91
C ARG A 68 17.52 5.60 37.23
N ALA A 69 16.93 4.61 37.88
CA ALA A 69 16.53 3.40 37.18
C ALA A 69 15.64 3.81 36.00
N LEU A 70 15.73 3.12 34.87
CA LEU A 70 14.83 3.30 33.72
C LEU A 70 13.37 2.91 34.03
N ASP A 71 13.03 2.77 35.31
CA ASP A 71 11.74 2.36 35.84
C ASP A 71 10.77 3.55 35.95
N ASP A 72 11.04 4.67 35.28
CA ASP A 72 10.00 5.68 35.00
C ASP A 72 8.95 4.97 34.13
N ALA A 73 7.83 4.60 34.75
CA ALA A 73 6.86 3.64 34.26
C ALA A 73 6.53 3.81 32.76
N ALA A 74 6.44 2.68 32.05
CA ALA A 74 5.87 2.65 30.71
C ALA A 74 4.56 3.47 30.71
N PRO A 75 4.28 4.27 29.67
CA PRO A 75 3.05 5.02 29.57
C PRO A 75 1.85 4.12 29.87
N PRO A 76 0.79 4.65 30.52
CA PRO A 76 -0.40 3.86 30.79
C PRO A 76 -0.98 3.33 29.48
N ILE A 77 -1.56 2.12 29.52
CA ILE A 77 -2.29 1.56 28.38
C ILE A 77 -3.40 2.56 27.98
N PRO A 78 -3.45 3.01 26.72
CA PRO A 78 -4.48 3.93 26.28
C PRO A 78 -5.86 3.28 26.32
N THR A 79 -6.89 4.08 26.57
CA THR A 79 -8.28 3.69 26.32
C THR A 79 -8.53 3.53 24.81
N LEU A 80 -9.60 2.82 24.45
CA LEU A 80 -10.02 2.71 23.05
C LEU A 80 -10.24 4.10 22.44
N GLN A 81 -10.88 5.00 23.17
CA GLN A 81 -11.14 6.37 22.70
C GLN A 81 -9.85 7.15 22.44
N GLN A 82 -8.83 7.03 23.29
CA GLN A 82 -7.54 7.68 23.09
C GLN A 82 -6.83 7.15 21.83
N ALA A 83 -6.86 5.84 21.60
CA ALA A 83 -6.26 5.24 20.41
C ALA A 83 -6.99 5.67 19.12
N LEU A 84 -8.32 5.72 19.12
CA LEU A 84 -9.11 6.19 17.97
C LEU A 84 -8.88 7.68 17.70
N GLN A 85 -8.79 8.50 18.74
CA GLN A 85 -8.47 9.92 18.59
C GLN A 85 -7.08 10.11 17.99
N HIS A 86 -6.08 9.36 18.48
CA HIS A 86 -4.72 9.46 17.97
C HIS A 86 -4.60 8.98 16.51
N GLU A 87 -5.29 7.90 16.13
CA GLU A 87 -5.40 7.48 14.72
C GLU A 87 -6.00 8.58 13.85
N ALA A 88 -7.05 9.24 14.32
CA ALA A 88 -7.68 10.35 13.63
C ALA A 88 -6.71 11.53 13.47
N GLU A 89 -5.99 11.92 14.53
CA GLU A 89 -5.00 13.00 14.52
C GLU A 89 -3.88 12.75 13.50
N LEU A 90 -3.26 11.57 13.53
CA LEU A 90 -2.16 11.21 12.63
C LEU A 90 -2.61 11.08 11.16
N THR A 91 -3.89 10.82 10.92
CA THR A 91 -4.45 10.72 9.56
C THR A 91 -5.30 11.91 9.14
N ASN A 92 -5.30 13.01 9.92
CA ASN A 92 -6.08 14.22 9.61
C ASN A 92 -5.37 15.15 8.63
N ASN A 93 -5.08 14.67 7.41
CA ASN A 93 -4.51 15.49 6.35
C ASN A 93 -5.20 15.24 5.01
N ASP A 94 -4.90 16.10 4.03
CA ASP A 94 -5.55 16.11 2.73
C ASP A 94 -5.34 14.80 1.96
N PHE A 95 -4.14 14.22 2.05
CA PHE A 95 -3.82 12.95 1.42
C PHE A 95 -4.72 11.81 1.92
N PHE A 96 -4.79 11.61 3.25
CA PHE A 96 -5.63 10.54 3.81
C PHE A 96 -7.10 10.78 3.51
N ARG A 97 -7.60 12.01 3.54
CA ARG A 97 -8.99 12.32 3.18
C ARG A 97 -9.31 11.92 1.74
N LYS A 98 -8.46 12.32 0.78
CA LYS A 98 -8.64 11.99 -0.64
C LYS A 98 -8.54 10.49 -0.90
N VAL A 99 -7.50 9.84 -0.37
CA VAL A 99 -7.31 8.38 -0.56
C VAL A 99 -8.42 7.59 0.10
N LYS A 100 -8.79 7.87 1.36
CA LYS A 100 -9.90 7.17 2.04
C LYS A 100 -11.22 7.36 1.30
N ALA A 101 -11.44 8.55 0.71
CA ALA A 101 -12.61 8.79 -0.14
C ALA A 101 -12.58 7.96 -1.45
N SER A 102 -11.42 7.79 -2.08
CA SER A 102 -11.32 7.04 -3.35
C SER A 102 -11.32 5.51 -3.18
N ILE A 103 -10.82 4.99 -2.06
CA ILE A 103 -10.81 3.55 -1.81
C ILE A 103 -12.05 3.06 -1.03
N ARG A 104 -12.99 3.96 -0.70
CA ARG A 104 -14.19 3.60 0.06
C ARG A 104 -14.94 2.48 -0.66
N THR A 105 -15.53 1.58 0.12
CA THR A 105 -16.22 0.42 -0.44
C THR A 105 -17.69 0.37 -0.12
N LEU A 106 -18.47 -0.17 -1.08
CA LEU A 106 -19.85 -0.57 -0.84
C LEU A 106 -19.88 -1.92 -0.09
N PRO A 107 -20.82 -2.14 0.85
CA PRO A 107 -21.01 -3.44 1.50
C PRO A 107 -21.29 -4.58 0.50
N ASN A 108 -20.76 -5.77 0.76
CA ASN A 108 -20.82 -6.89 -0.21
C ASN A 108 -22.26 -7.36 -0.49
N ASP A 109 -23.13 -7.33 0.51
CA ASP A 109 -24.56 -7.66 0.37
C ASP A 109 -25.29 -6.70 -0.60
N GLN A 110 -24.85 -5.45 -0.68
CA GLN A 110 -25.36 -4.49 -1.67
C GLN A 110 -24.70 -4.66 -3.04
N VAL A 111 -23.40 -4.98 -3.08
CA VAL A 111 -22.69 -5.30 -4.33
C VAL A 111 -23.31 -6.52 -5.01
N GLU A 112 -23.62 -7.57 -4.27
CA GLU A 112 -24.21 -8.81 -4.80
C GLU A 112 -25.58 -8.59 -5.45
N GLN A 113 -26.30 -7.54 -5.05
CA GLN A 113 -27.59 -7.15 -5.65
C GLN A 113 -27.45 -6.37 -6.96
N VAL A 114 -26.24 -5.92 -7.33
CA VAL A 114 -26.02 -5.16 -8.56
C VAL A 114 -26.23 -6.07 -9.77
N ALA A 115 -27.06 -5.61 -10.69
CA ALA A 115 -27.39 -6.29 -11.92
C ALA A 115 -27.63 -5.27 -13.04
N PRO A 116 -27.37 -5.64 -14.32
CA PRO A 116 -27.63 -4.74 -15.45
C PRO A 116 -29.08 -4.24 -15.48
N GLY A 117 -29.25 -2.92 -15.66
CA GLY A 117 -30.54 -2.22 -15.75
C GLY A 117 -31.29 -2.06 -14.43
N ARG A 118 -30.73 -2.48 -13.29
CA ARG A 118 -31.42 -2.37 -11.99
C ARG A 118 -31.53 -0.90 -11.56
N ALA A 119 -32.77 -0.43 -11.37
CA ALA A 119 -33.04 0.97 -11.01
C ALA A 119 -32.36 1.43 -9.70
N ALA A 120 -32.16 0.51 -8.76
CA ALA A 120 -31.50 0.74 -7.48
C ALA A 120 -29.96 0.55 -7.54
N ASN A 121 -29.37 0.42 -8.73
CA ASN A 121 -27.92 0.46 -8.88
C ASN A 121 -27.35 1.78 -8.35
N PRO A 122 -26.16 1.77 -7.73
CA PRO A 122 -25.51 2.99 -7.28
C PRO A 122 -25.20 3.93 -8.45
N LEU A 123 -25.02 5.21 -8.14
CA LEU A 123 -24.88 6.27 -9.15
C LEU A 123 -23.75 5.98 -10.15
N ASN A 124 -22.59 5.53 -9.66
CA ASN A 124 -21.44 5.24 -10.49
C ASN A 124 -21.67 4.06 -11.46
N VAL A 125 -22.39 3.02 -11.02
CA VAL A 125 -22.83 1.91 -11.88
C VAL A 125 -23.79 2.40 -12.94
N ARG A 126 -24.80 3.21 -12.58
CA ARG A 126 -25.75 3.77 -13.57
C ARG A 126 -25.04 4.65 -14.61
N ARG A 127 -24.00 5.39 -14.21
CA ARG A 127 -23.15 6.14 -15.14
C ARG A 127 -22.41 5.20 -16.10
N VAL A 128 -21.80 4.13 -15.58
CA VAL A 128 -21.14 3.11 -16.42
C VAL A 128 -22.13 2.46 -17.38
N GLU A 129 -23.35 2.12 -16.94
CA GLU A 129 -24.37 1.50 -17.80
C GLU A 129 -24.76 2.40 -18.98
N ARG A 130 -24.80 3.72 -18.77
CA ARG A 130 -25.07 4.70 -19.82
C ARG A 130 -23.91 4.86 -20.80
N LEU A 131 -22.67 4.87 -20.31
CA LEU A 131 -21.47 5.12 -21.14
C LEU A 131 -20.96 3.84 -21.83
N LEU A 132 -21.16 2.70 -21.20
CA LEU A 132 -20.76 1.37 -21.65
C LEU A 132 -21.91 0.37 -21.45
N PRO A 133 -22.95 0.40 -22.31
CA PRO A 133 -24.01 -0.60 -22.25
C PRO A 133 -23.49 -2.03 -22.47
N ALA A 134 -24.26 -3.04 -22.06
CA ALA A 134 -23.88 -4.46 -22.19
C ALA A 134 -23.44 -4.84 -23.62
N ALA A 135 -24.13 -4.35 -24.64
CA ALA A 135 -23.76 -4.60 -26.04
C ALA A 135 -22.36 -4.04 -26.40
N LYS A 136 -21.98 -2.89 -25.83
CA LYS A 136 -20.65 -2.31 -26.02
C LYS A 136 -19.58 -3.09 -25.24
N TRP A 137 -19.90 -3.59 -24.04
CA TRP A 137 -19.04 -4.55 -23.33
C TRP A 137 -18.78 -5.82 -24.15
N ASP A 138 -19.83 -6.42 -24.71
CA ASP A 138 -19.71 -7.61 -25.55
C ASP A 138 -18.91 -7.34 -26.83
N TYR A 139 -19.10 -6.14 -27.41
CA TYR A 139 -18.27 -5.68 -28.51
C TYR A 139 -16.80 -5.56 -28.10
N TYR A 140 -16.47 -4.84 -27.03
CA TYR A 140 -15.10 -4.61 -26.57
C TYR A 140 -14.38 -5.89 -26.17
N PHE A 141 -15.06 -6.83 -25.53
CA PHE A 141 -14.44 -8.02 -24.96
C PHE A 141 -14.99 -9.28 -25.62
N ALA A 142 -14.79 -9.38 -26.93
CA ALA A 142 -15.35 -10.43 -27.78
C ALA A 142 -14.67 -11.80 -27.59
N ARG A 143 -13.46 -11.82 -27.04
CA ARG A 143 -12.68 -13.05 -26.76
C ARG A 143 -12.52 -13.37 -25.28
N ARG A 144 -13.24 -12.66 -24.41
CA ARG A 144 -13.09 -12.83 -22.95
C ARG A 144 -13.47 -14.24 -22.49
N ASP A 145 -12.84 -14.68 -21.41
CA ASP A 145 -13.31 -15.83 -20.64
C ASP A 145 -14.74 -15.58 -20.15
N ALA A 146 -15.60 -16.61 -20.22
CA ALA A 146 -17.01 -16.50 -19.85
C ALA A 146 -17.23 -16.05 -18.39
N SER A 147 -16.23 -16.23 -17.51
CA SER A 147 -16.25 -15.78 -16.12
C SER A 147 -16.20 -14.26 -15.99
N TYR A 148 -15.76 -13.52 -17.01
CA TYR A 148 -15.77 -12.06 -17.04
C TYR A 148 -17.10 -11.56 -17.62
N THR A 149 -18.14 -11.55 -16.78
CA THR A 149 -19.47 -11.08 -17.20
C THR A 149 -19.62 -9.57 -17.00
N TYR A 150 -20.49 -8.95 -17.79
CA TYR A 150 -20.84 -7.54 -17.60
C TYR A 150 -21.41 -7.28 -16.19
N ALA A 151 -22.22 -8.19 -15.66
CA ALA A 151 -22.73 -8.09 -14.28
C ALA A 151 -21.59 -8.05 -13.25
N ARG A 152 -20.57 -8.91 -13.39
CA ARG A 152 -19.39 -8.90 -12.50
C ARG A 152 -18.56 -7.62 -12.65
N PHE A 153 -18.51 -7.04 -13.85
CA PHE A 153 -17.90 -5.73 -14.06
C PHE A 153 -18.66 -4.63 -13.30
N LEU A 154 -19.98 -4.60 -13.41
CA LEU A 154 -20.80 -3.64 -12.67
C LEU A 154 -20.66 -3.84 -11.15
N GLN A 155 -20.57 -5.08 -10.66
CA GLN A 155 -20.30 -5.38 -9.25
C GLN A 155 -18.94 -4.85 -8.80
N ALA A 156 -17.89 -5.03 -9.61
CA ALA A 156 -16.56 -4.50 -9.33
C ALA A 156 -16.55 -2.96 -9.26
N VAL A 157 -17.25 -2.28 -10.19
CA VAL A 157 -17.44 -0.82 -10.17
C VAL A 157 -18.25 -0.39 -8.94
N ALA A 158 -19.32 -1.10 -8.61
CA ALA A 158 -20.15 -0.82 -7.43
C ALA A 158 -19.35 -0.90 -6.13
N LYS A 159 -18.44 -1.88 -6.04
CA LYS A 159 -17.61 -2.06 -4.86
C LYS A 159 -16.77 -0.83 -4.55
N PHE A 160 -16.35 -0.06 -5.55
CA PHE A 160 -15.57 1.16 -5.38
C PHE A 160 -16.30 2.37 -5.98
N PRO A 161 -17.20 3.03 -5.22
CA PRO A 161 -18.01 4.14 -5.71
C PRO A 161 -17.24 5.29 -6.37
N ALA A 162 -15.96 5.46 -6.01
CA ALA A 162 -15.07 6.48 -6.58
C ALA A 162 -14.78 6.27 -8.08
N VAL A 163 -14.89 5.04 -8.60
CA VAL A 163 -14.76 4.78 -10.03
C VAL A 163 -16.03 5.24 -10.72
N CYS A 164 -15.91 6.22 -11.62
CA CYS A 164 -17.04 6.87 -12.27
C CYS A 164 -17.99 7.56 -11.28
N ASP A 165 -17.46 8.14 -10.23
CA ASP A 165 -18.20 8.89 -9.20
C ASP A 165 -18.68 10.25 -9.67
N ASP A 166 -19.52 10.89 -8.87
CA ASP A 166 -19.88 12.30 -9.06
C ASP A 166 -18.90 13.25 -8.37
N TYR A 167 -18.85 14.49 -8.85
CA TYR A 167 -17.96 15.52 -8.31
C TYR A 167 -18.75 16.80 -7.98
N ASN A 168 -18.48 17.38 -6.82
CA ASN A 168 -19.10 18.63 -6.37
C ASN A 168 -18.17 19.85 -6.53
N ASP A 169 -17.04 19.68 -7.21
CA ASP A 169 -15.98 20.67 -7.38
C ASP A 169 -15.86 21.20 -8.84
N GLY A 170 -16.85 20.89 -9.69
CA GLY A 170 -16.93 21.35 -11.07
C GLY A 170 -16.20 20.47 -12.10
N ARG A 171 -15.58 19.37 -11.67
CA ARG A 171 -15.03 18.37 -12.60
C ARG A 171 -16.12 17.66 -13.39
N ASP A 172 -15.82 17.35 -14.66
CA ASP A 172 -16.72 16.59 -15.52
C ASP A 172 -16.64 15.09 -15.18
N ALA A 173 -17.60 14.62 -14.39
CA ALA A 173 -17.72 13.23 -13.96
C ALA A 173 -17.83 12.24 -15.14
N ASP A 174 -18.44 12.69 -16.22
CA ASP A 174 -18.71 11.89 -17.40
C ASP A 174 -17.45 11.74 -18.26
N ALA A 175 -16.68 12.82 -18.40
CA ALA A 175 -15.39 12.80 -19.07
C ALA A 175 -14.37 11.94 -18.29
N ILE A 176 -14.28 12.12 -16.96
CA ILE A 176 -13.38 11.33 -16.11
C ILE A 176 -13.77 9.84 -16.11
N CYS A 177 -15.06 9.52 -16.15
CA CYS A 177 -15.49 8.13 -16.29
C CYS A 177 -15.05 7.51 -17.63
N ARG A 178 -15.20 8.23 -18.75
CA ARG A 178 -14.72 7.76 -20.07
C ARG A 178 -13.21 7.52 -20.06
N HIS A 179 -12.45 8.47 -19.49
CA HIS A 179 -11.00 8.35 -19.33
C HIS A 179 -10.64 7.11 -18.50
N SER A 180 -11.26 6.95 -17.32
CA SER A 180 -11.04 5.82 -16.42
C SER A 180 -11.33 4.48 -17.09
N LEU A 181 -12.47 4.36 -17.78
CA LEU A 181 -12.85 3.14 -18.49
C LEU A 181 -11.88 2.81 -19.62
N ALA A 182 -11.50 3.80 -20.44
CA ALA A 182 -10.54 3.60 -21.53
C ALA A 182 -9.18 3.12 -21.00
N THR A 183 -8.68 3.75 -19.93
CA THR A 183 -7.42 3.37 -19.28
C THR A 183 -7.49 1.96 -18.70
N MET A 184 -8.53 1.64 -17.92
CA MET A 184 -8.71 0.31 -17.33
C MET A 184 -8.74 -0.77 -18.43
N PHE A 185 -9.50 -0.56 -19.50
CA PHE A 185 -9.67 -1.56 -20.57
C PHE A 185 -8.41 -1.76 -21.41
N ALA A 186 -7.65 -0.70 -21.68
CA ALA A 186 -6.34 -0.83 -22.31
C ALA A 186 -5.39 -1.69 -21.47
N HIS A 187 -5.41 -1.48 -20.16
CA HIS A 187 -4.63 -2.30 -19.25
C HIS A 187 -5.13 -3.74 -19.19
N PHE A 188 -6.44 -4.00 -19.18
CA PHE A 188 -6.98 -5.37 -19.24
C PHE A 188 -6.51 -6.09 -20.51
N GLY A 189 -6.55 -5.40 -21.65
CA GLY A 189 -6.04 -5.88 -22.92
C GLY A 189 -4.61 -6.38 -22.83
N GLN A 190 -3.72 -5.62 -22.18
CA GLN A 190 -2.32 -6.02 -22.00
C GLN A 190 -2.07 -7.07 -20.91
N GLU A 191 -2.83 -7.07 -19.81
CA GLU A 191 -2.62 -8.05 -18.74
C GLU A 191 -3.15 -9.44 -19.11
N THR A 192 -4.22 -9.51 -19.91
CA THR A 192 -5.03 -10.74 -20.04
C THR A 192 -5.50 -11.04 -21.46
N GLY A 193 -5.05 -10.27 -22.46
CA GLY A 193 -5.48 -10.46 -23.84
C GLY A 193 -4.74 -11.57 -24.58
N ASN A 194 -5.33 -12.06 -25.67
CA ASN A 194 -4.68 -13.06 -26.54
C ASN A 194 -3.47 -12.49 -27.31
N HIS A 195 -3.46 -11.19 -27.59
CA HIS A 195 -2.43 -10.54 -28.41
C HIS A 195 -2.23 -11.18 -29.80
N ASP A 196 -3.26 -11.81 -30.36
CA ASP A 196 -3.18 -12.51 -31.63
C ASP A 196 -3.47 -11.55 -32.80
N ALA A 197 -2.43 -11.12 -33.50
CA ALA A 197 -2.58 -10.26 -34.68
C ALA A 197 -3.20 -10.98 -35.89
N SER A 198 -3.30 -12.31 -35.86
CA SER A 198 -3.89 -13.12 -36.94
C SER A 198 -5.38 -13.40 -36.75
N ASP A 199 -5.95 -13.09 -35.58
CA ASP A 199 -7.38 -13.21 -35.34
C ASP A 199 -8.17 -12.19 -36.17
N THR A 200 -9.36 -12.60 -36.59
CA THR A 200 -10.42 -11.75 -37.16
C THR A 200 -10.87 -10.60 -36.25
N ILE A 201 -10.69 -10.73 -34.93
CA ILE A 201 -10.98 -9.69 -33.94
C ILE A 201 -9.71 -8.89 -33.70
N PRO A 202 -9.71 -7.55 -33.78
CA PRO A 202 -8.50 -6.77 -33.56
C PRO A 202 -8.01 -6.90 -32.11
N GLN A 203 -6.69 -6.87 -31.91
CA GLN A 203 -6.05 -7.17 -30.61
C GLN A 203 -6.60 -6.35 -29.43
N TRP A 204 -6.98 -5.08 -29.65
CA TRP A 204 -7.56 -4.24 -28.59
C TRP A 204 -8.90 -4.79 -28.05
N ARG A 205 -9.59 -5.65 -28.81
CA ARG A 205 -10.84 -6.33 -28.40
C ARG A 205 -10.66 -7.75 -27.87
N GLN A 206 -9.40 -8.18 -27.69
CA GLN A 206 -9.07 -9.53 -27.24
C GLN A 206 -8.74 -9.60 -25.75
N GLY A 207 -8.92 -8.51 -24.99
CA GLY A 207 -8.68 -8.47 -23.56
C GLY A 207 -9.58 -9.42 -22.76
N LEU A 208 -9.18 -9.72 -21.52
CA LEU A 208 -9.89 -10.61 -20.59
C LEU A 208 -9.99 -12.08 -21.07
N ALA A 209 -9.13 -12.51 -21.99
CA ALA A 209 -9.10 -13.89 -22.45
C ALA A 209 -8.57 -14.86 -21.38
N TYR A 210 -7.59 -14.42 -20.59
CA TYR A 210 -6.99 -15.23 -19.53
C TYR A 210 -7.49 -14.85 -18.14
N LEU A 211 -8.07 -15.82 -17.45
CA LEU A 211 -8.54 -15.69 -16.07
C LEU A 211 -7.45 -16.01 -15.03
N ARG A 212 -6.53 -16.88 -15.40
CA ARG A 212 -5.38 -17.33 -14.59
C ARG A 212 -4.12 -17.19 -15.43
N GLU A 213 -2.99 -16.96 -14.75
CA GLU A 213 -1.68 -16.92 -15.37
C GLU A 213 -1.41 -18.21 -16.13
N MET A 214 -0.96 -18.07 -17.37
CA MET A 214 -0.76 -19.19 -18.28
C MET A 214 0.26 -20.18 -17.71
N GLY A 215 -0.09 -21.48 -17.72
CA GLY A 215 0.76 -22.54 -17.18
C GLY A 215 0.69 -22.70 -15.65
N CYS A 216 -0.10 -21.90 -14.95
CA CYS A 216 -0.28 -22.02 -13.51
C CYS A 216 -1.51 -22.85 -13.12
N ALA A 217 -1.36 -23.63 -12.06
CA ALA A 217 -2.41 -24.43 -11.47
C ALA A 217 -2.32 -24.39 -9.94
N GLU A 218 -3.45 -24.62 -9.28
CA GLU A 218 -3.56 -24.64 -7.81
C GLU A 218 -2.61 -25.66 -7.15
N THR A 219 -2.33 -26.75 -7.85
CA THR A 219 -1.43 -27.83 -7.41
C THR A 219 -0.29 -28.05 -8.41
N GLY A 220 0.69 -28.88 -8.05
CA GLY A 220 1.84 -29.22 -8.91
C GLY A 220 3.09 -28.35 -8.70
N PRO A 221 4.17 -28.56 -9.46
CA PRO A 221 5.46 -27.90 -9.23
C PRO A 221 5.60 -26.51 -9.88
N GLY A 222 4.74 -26.15 -10.83
CA GLY A 222 4.83 -24.87 -11.55
C GLY A 222 4.30 -23.68 -10.76
N CYS A 223 4.73 -22.47 -11.15
CA CYS A 223 4.28 -21.17 -10.60
C CYS A 223 4.47 -21.03 -9.08
N GLY A 224 5.73 -20.90 -8.65
CA GLY A 224 6.18 -20.77 -7.25
C GLY A 224 5.83 -19.44 -6.55
N TYR A 225 4.66 -18.87 -6.84
CA TYR A 225 4.11 -17.67 -6.16
C TYR A 225 3.62 -18.00 -4.75
N ASN A 226 4.42 -18.74 -3.99
CA ASN A 226 4.22 -19.10 -2.61
C ASN A 226 5.56 -19.30 -1.88
N THR A 227 6.69 -18.99 -2.51
CA THR A 227 8.02 -19.05 -1.90
C THR A 227 8.11 -18.14 -0.67
N GLU A 228 7.47 -16.98 -0.72
CA GLU A 228 7.41 -16.00 0.37
C GLU A 228 6.64 -16.52 1.59
N CYS A 229 5.85 -17.58 1.44
CA CYS A 229 5.16 -18.22 2.55
C CYS A 229 6.10 -18.99 3.49
N ASP A 230 7.29 -19.38 3.02
CA ASP A 230 8.29 -20.03 3.86
C ASP A 230 9.09 -19.02 4.70
N ASP A 231 9.04 -17.73 4.37
CA ASP A 231 9.65 -16.68 5.18
C ASP A 231 8.74 -16.37 6.40
N PRO A 232 9.21 -16.63 7.64
CA PRO A 232 8.39 -16.47 8.83
C PRO A 232 8.05 -15.02 9.14
N VAL A 233 8.83 -14.05 8.66
CA VAL A 233 8.55 -12.62 8.84
C VAL A 233 7.44 -12.19 7.88
N PHE A 234 7.58 -12.47 6.59
CA PHE A 234 6.55 -12.15 5.60
C PHE A 234 5.26 -12.92 5.85
N ASN A 235 5.34 -14.20 6.20
CA ASN A 235 4.18 -15.05 6.46
C ASN A 235 3.48 -14.72 7.80
N LYS A 236 4.14 -13.99 8.71
CA LYS A 236 3.46 -13.38 9.87
C LYS A 236 2.60 -12.19 9.47
N VAL A 237 3.03 -11.43 8.45
CA VAL A 237 2.29 -10.27 7.95
C VAL A 237 1.12 -10.72 7.08
N TRP A 238 1.41 -11.51 6.04
CA TRP A 238 0.44 -11.98 5.05
C TRP A 238 0.34 -13.51 5.10
N THR A 239 -0.29 -14.02 6.17
CA THR A 239 -0.34 -15.45 6.46
C THR A 239 -0.98 -16.27 5.36
N CYS A 240 -0.16 -17.06 4.69
CA CYS A 240 -0.56 -17.90 3.59
C CYS A 240 -1.51 -19.02 4.06
N GLY A 241 -2.54 -19.29 3.26
CA GLY A 241 -3.34 -20.50 3.40
C GLY A 241 -2.56 -21.76 3.09
N LYS A 242 -3.03 -22.90 3.60
CA LYS A 242 -2.51 -24.23 3.29
C LYS A 242 -3.52 -25.06 2.51
N ASN A 243 -3.01 -25.94 1.64
CA ASN A 243 -3.75 -27.04 1.05
C ASN A 243 -3.99 -28.15 2.07
N ALA A 244 -4.86 -29.10 1.72
CA ALA A 244 -5.17 -30.25 2.58
C ALA A 244 -3.94 -31.14 2.84
N ASP A 245 -2.98 -31.18 1.91
CA ASP A 245 -1.70 -31.91 2.05
C ASP A 245 -0.64 -31.14 2.86
N GLY A 246 -0.98 -29.96 3.40
CA GLY A 246 -0.09 -29.11 4.19
C GLY A 246 0.82 -28.19 3.39
N SER A 247 0.85 -28.29 2.06
CA SER A 247 1.58 -27.36 1.19
C SER A 247 0.94 -25.97 1.18
N TRP A 248 1.70 -24.93 0.87
CA TRP A 248 1.16 -23.57 0.76
C TRP A 248 0.24 -23.42 -0.45
N LYS A 249 -0.86 -22.68 -0.26
CA LYS A 249 -1.66 -22.14 -1.37
C LYS A 249 -0.78 -21.28 -2.28
N LYS A 250 -1.10 -21.24 -3.58
CA LYS A 250 -0.37 -20.46 -4.57
C LYS A 250 -1.07 -19.17 -4.95
N TYR A 251 -0.30 -18.10 -5.04
CA TYR A 251 -0.78 -16.75 -5.35
C TYR A 251 -0.31 -16.31 -6.73
N PHE A 252 -0.39 -17.16 -7.75
CA PHE A 252 -0.13 -16.76 -9.14
C PHE A 252 -1.20 -15.80 -9.66
N GLY A 253 -0.97 -15.24 -10.85
CA GLY A 253 -1.85 -14.25 -11.46
C GLY A 253 -3.29 -14.74 -11.62
N ARG A 254 -4.25 -14.01 -11.04
CA ARG A 254 -5.69 -14.24 -11.24
C ARG A 254 -6.43 -12.94 -11.54
N GLY A 255 -7.51 -13.06 -12.32
CA GLY A 255 -8.39 -11.95 -12.68
C GLY A 255 -7.75 -10.95 -13.65
N ALA A 256 -8.48 -9.86 -13.89
CA ALA A 256 -8.19 -8.86 -14.91
C ALA A 256 -6.88 -8.08 -14.69
N LYS A 257 -6.38 -8.05 -13.44
CA LYS A 257 -5.07 -7.46 -13.11
C LYS A 257 -3.94 -8.48 -13.08
N GLN A 258 -4.23 -9.78 -13.21
CA GLN A 258 -3.28 -10.85 -12.87
C GLN A 258 -2.68 -10.60 -11.48
N LEU A 259 -3.54 -10.54 -10.46
CA LEU A 259 -3.13 -10.33 -9.07
C LEU A 259 -2.23 -11.49 -8.64
N SER A 260 -1.00 -11.18 -8.23
CA SER A 260 0.01 -12.17 -7.85
C SER A 260 0.62 -11.86 -6.49
N TYR A 261 1.15 -12.88 -5.81
CA TYR A 261 1.77 -12.86 -4.48
C TYR A 261 0.83 -12.61 -3.29
N ASN A 262 1.08 -13.32 -2.18
CA ASN A 262 0.31 -13.22 -0.94
C ASN A 262 0.22 -11.77 -0.42
N TYR A 263 1.29 -10.99 -0.54
CA TYR A 263 1.32 -9.57 -0.13
C TYR A 263 0.47 -8.62 -0.99
N ASN A 264 -0.06 -9.09 -2.13
CA ASN A 264 -1.11 -8.36 -2.86
C ASN A 264 -2.51 -8.95 -2.61
N TYR A 265 -2.62 -10.27 -2.43
CA TYR A 265 -3.89 -10.92 -2.05
C TYR A 265 -4.38 -10.48 -0.66
N GLY A 266 -3.47 -10.24 0.29
CA GLY A 266 -3.80 -9.78 1.64
C GLY A 266 -4.50 -8.42 1.67
N PRO A 267 -3.87 -7.34 1.18
CA PRO A 267 -4.51 -6.01 1.08
C PRO A 267 -5.80 -6.04 0.24
N PHE A 268 -5.81 -6.80 -0.86
CA PHE A 268 -7.02 -6.96 -1.65
C PHE A 268 -8.13 -7.63 -0.84
N SER A 269 -7.82 -8.67 -0.06
CA SER A 269 -8.78 -9.31 0.84
C SER A 269 -9.30 -8.34 1.89
N GLN A 270 -8.45 -7.49 2.47
CA GLN A 270 -8.89 -6.48 3.44
C GLN A 270 -9.91 -5.52 2.80
N ALA A 271 -9.65 -5.04 1.60
CA ALA A 271 -10.58 -4.15 0.88
C ALA A 271 -11.91 -4.86 0.53
N MET A 272 -11.84 -6.15 0.18
CA MET A 272 -13.02 -6.92 -0.22
C MET A 272 -13.84 -7.45 0.96
N ASN A 273 -13.23 -7.65 2.13
CA ASN A 273 -13.82 -8.38 3.25
C ASN A 273 -13.75 -7.61 4.58
N ASN A 274 -14.06 -6.30 4.54
CA ASN A 274 -14.18 -5.46 5.75
C ASN A 274 -12.95 -5.53 6.68
N GLY A 275 -11.74 -5.60 6.12
CA GLY A 275 -10.48 -5.70 6.87
C GLY A 275 -9.99 -7.11 7.18
N ASP A 276 -10.74 -8.15 6.79
CA ASP A 276 -10.26 -9.53 6.90
C ASP A 276 -9.32 -9.88 5.74
N GLN A 277 -8.02 -9.91 6.04
CA GLN A 277 -7.00 -10.35 5.09
C GLN A 277 -7.04 -11.84 4.79
N SER A 278 -7.62 -12.66 5.67
CA SER A 278 -7.47 -14.11 5.64
C SER A 278 -8.33 -14.81 4.60
N VAL A 279 -9.41 -14.17 4.13
CA VAL A 279 -10.37 -14.79 3.20
C VAL A 279 -9.69 -15.20 1.90
N LEU A 280 -9.01 -14.26 1.21
CA LEU A 280 -8.33 -14.56 -0.06
C LEU A 280 -6.95 -15.18 0.14
N LEU A 281 -6.33 -15.03 1.31
CA LEU A 281 -5.11 -15.78 1.64
C LEU A 281 -5.42 -17.29 1.83
N LYS A 282 -6.58 -17.63 2.39
CA LYS A 282 -7.01 -19.03 2.52
C LYS A 282 -7.61 -19.58 1.23
N ASN A 283 -8.31 -18.73 0.48
CA ASN A 283 -9.07 -19.12 -0.72
C ASN A 283 -8.75 -18.22 -1.93
N PRO A 284 -7.51 -18.26 -2.46
CA PRO A 284 -7.10 -17.37 -3.55
C PRO A 284 -7.87 -17.61 -4.86
N ASP A 285 -8.44 -18.81 -5.06
CA ASP A 285 -9.27 -19.12 -6.23
C ASP A 285 -10.52 -18.24 -6.34
N LEU A 286 -11.02 -17.67 -5.24
CA LEU A 286 -12.17 -16.74 -5.28
C LEU A 286 -11.94 -15.56 -6.23
N VAL A 287 -10.68 -15.14 -6.44
CA VAL A 287 -10.31 -14.10 -7.40
C VAL A 287 -10.58 -14.53 -8.84
N ALA A 288 -10.56 -15.82 -9.16
CA ALA A 288 -10.87 -16.34 -10.49
C ALA A 288 -12.32 -16.82 -10.64
N SER A 289 -13.01 -17.19 -9.56
CA SER A 289 -14.35 -17.80 -9.63
C SER A 289 -15.51 -16.83 -9.37
N THR A 290 -15.26 -15.61 -8.89
CA THR A 290 -16.30 -14.64 -8.51
C THR A 290 -16.12 -13.27 -9.20
N TRP A 291 -16.94 -12.28 -8.86
CA TRP A 291 -16.79 -10.89 -9.34
C TRP A 291 -15.47 -10.23 -8.90
N LEU A 292 -14.75 -10.85 -7.96
CA LEU A 292 -13.40 -10.46 -7.59
C LEU A 292 -12.41 -10.49 -8.76
N ASN A 293 -12.73 -11.22 -9.83
CA ASN A 293 -11.91 -11.26 -11.04
C ASN A 293 -11.74 -9.88 -11.70
N LEU A 294 -12.76 -9.03 -11.65
CA LEU A 294 -12.71 -7.65 -12.15
C LEU A 294 -12.47 -6.65 -11.02
N ALA A 295 -12.85 -7.00 -9.78
CA ALA A 295 -12.56 -6.17 -8.62
C ALA A 295 -11.06 -6.07 -8.32
N SER A 296 -10.25 -7.08 -8.67
CA SER A 296 -8.79 -7.02 -8.50
C SER A 296 -8.16 -5.87 -9.29
N ALA A 297 -8.62 -5.67 -10.53
CA ALA A 297 -8.22 -4.54 -11.36
C ALA A 297 -8.78 -3.21 -10.87
N THR A 298 -10.05 -3.19 -10.44
CA THR A 298 -10.68 -1.97 -9.91
C THR A 298 -9.99 -1.51 -8.63
N PHE A 299 -9.65 -2.46 -7.74
CA PHE A 299 -8.85 -2.22 -6.54
C PHE A 299 -7.49 -1.63 -6.89
N PHE A 300 -6.74 -2.26 -7.81
CA PHE A 300 -5.43 -1.76 -8.22
C PHE A 300 -5.50 -0.35 -8.84
N PHE A 301 -6.59 -0.04 -9.53
CA PHE A 301 -6.81 1.27 -10.15
C PHE A 301 -7.01 2.38 -9.12
N VAL A 302 -7.73 2.12 -8.01
CA VAL A 302 -8.03 3.13 -6.98
C VAL A 302 -7.04 3.15 -5.81
N TYR A 303 -6.39 2.03 -5.52
CA TYR A 303 -5.56 1.87 -4.32
C TYR A 303 -4.11 2.31 -4.57
N PRO A 304 -3.56 3.27 -3.81
CA PRO A 304 -2.20 3.74 -4.01
C PRO A 304 -1.17 2.74 -3.48
N GLN A 305 0.02 2.73 -4.08
CA GLN A 305 1.17 1.97 -3.60
C GLN A 305 2.39 2.89 -3.53
N PRO A 306 2.47 3.76 -2.50
CA PRO A 306 3.57 4.71 -2.35
C PRO A 306 4.94 4.06 -2.61
N PRO A 307 5.81 4.70 -3.41
CA PRO A 307 5.70 6.08 -3.91
C PRO A 307 4.81 6.27 -5.15
N LYS A 308 4.09 5.25 -5.61
CA LYS A 308 3.17 5.36 -6.76
C LYS A 308 1.81 5.93 -6.31
N PRO A 309 1.26 6.96 -6.98
CA PRO A 309 -0.13 7.35 -6.76
C PRO A 309 -1.08 6.26 -7.26
N SER A 310 -2.37 6.35 -6.92
CA SER A 310 -3.40 5.54 -7.60
C SER A 310 -3.66 6.08 -9.00
N MET A 311 -4.05 5.21 -9.92
CA MET A 311 -4.38 5.67 -11.28
C MET A 311 -5.58 6.59 -11.28
N LEU A 312 -6.58 6.32 -10.44
CA LEU A 312 -7.74 7.21 -10.33
C LEU A 312 -7.32 8.65 -10.00
N HIS A 313 -6.40 8.84 -9.05
CA HIS A 313 -5.93 10.18 -8.70
C HIS A 313 -5.09 10.85 -9.79
N VAL A 314 -4.40 10.06 -10.62
CA VAL A 314 -3.72 10.55 -11.83
C VAL A 314 -4.76 11.07 -12.83
N LEU A 315 -5.81 10.29 -13.10
CA LEU A 315 -6.77 10.61 -14.16
C LEU A 315 -7.80 11.66 -13.77
N ASP A 316 -8.18 11.73 -12.49
CA ASP A 316 -9.15 12.70 -11.98
C ASP A 316 -8.51 14.03 -11.51
N GLY A 317 -7.18 14.11 -11.58
CA GLY A 317 -6.37 15.28 -11.29
C GLY A 317 -6.18 15.59 -9.79
N THR A 318 -6.64 14.73 -8.87
CA THR A 318 -6.51 14.98 -7.42
C THR A 318 -5.09 14.78 -6.89
N TRP A 319 -4.28 13.96 -7.58
CA TRP A 319 -2.84 13.91 -7.37
C TRP A 319 -2.19 15.10 -8.12
N ILE A 320 -1.35 15.85 -7.39
CA ILE A 320 -0.65 17.02 -7.91
C ILE A 320 0.85 16.71 -7.98
N PRO A 321 1.39 16.40 -9.17
CA PRO A 321 2.80 16.07 -9.34
C PRO A 321 3.72 17.21 -8.88
N ASN A 322 4.73 16.89 -8.06
CA ASN A 322 5.75 17.86 -7.66
C ASN A 322 6.87 18.00 -8.72
N ALA A 323 7.91 18.76 -8.39
CA ALA A 323 9.05 18.95 -9.31
C ALA A 323 9.79 17.64 -9.63
N ALA A 324 9.93 16.73 -8.67
CA ALA A 324 10.58 15.44 -8.88
C ALA A 324 9.74 14.53 -9.79
N ASP A 325 8.42 14.50 -9.60
CA ASP A 325 7.50 13.75 -10.46
C ASP A 325 7.57 14.24 -11.92
N LYS A 326 7.53 15.56 -12.12
CA LYS A 326 7.64 16.17 -13.45
C LYS A 326 9.01 15.93 -14.10
N ALA A 327 10.09 16.00 -13.32
CA ALA A 327 11.44 15.70 -13.80
C ALA A 327 11.59 14.22 -14.19
N ALA A 328 10.87 13.32 -13.51
CA ALA A 328 10.76 11.91 -13.88
C ALA A 328 9.85 11.68 -15.11
N GLY A 329 9.22 12.72 -15.65
CA GLY A 329 8.30 12.64 -16.79
C GLY A 329 6.91 12.13 -16.43
N ALA A 330 6.56 12.07 -15.14
CA ALA A 330 5.24 11.69 -14.66
C ALA A 330 4.29 12.90 -14.63
N GLY A 331 3.00 12.64 -14.83
CA GLY A 331 1.95 13.65 -14.83
C GLY A 331 0.55 13.04 -14.82
N ASN A 332 -0.48 13.87 -15.00
CA ASN A 332 -1.87 13.42 -15.02
C ASN A 332 -2.26 12.95 -16.43
N ASN A 333 -1.74 11.79 -16.84
CA ASN A 333 -1.86 11.23 -18.20
C ASN A 333 -1.75 9.69 -18.23
N PHE A 334 -2.14 9.09 -19.35
CA PHE A 334 -2.07 7.63 -19.56
C PHE A 334 -0.66 7.04 -19.43
N ALA A 335 0.39 7.72 -19.89
CA ALA A 335 1.76 7.20 -19.73
C ALA A 335 2.12 6.92 -18.26
N THR A 336 1.61 7.74 -17.35
CA THR A 336 1.85 7.59 -15.91
C THR A 336 1.13 6.36 -15.35
N THR A 337 -0.03 5.98 -15.89
CA THR A 337 -0.73 4.75 -15.46
C THR A 337 0.00 3.49 -15.91
N ILE A 338 0.69 3.51 -17.06
CA ILE A 338 1.60 2.42 -17.48
C ILE A 338 2.73 2.24 -16.45
N MET A 339 3.38 3.33 -16.03
CA MET A 339 4.45 3.30 -15.02
C MET A 339 3.97 2.78 -13.65
N ILE A 340 2.71 3.05 -13.29
CA ILE A 340 2.12 2.55 -12.05
C ILE A 340 1.98 1.02 -12.10
N ILE A 341 1.48 0.45 -13.21
CA ILE A 341 1.23 -0.99 -13.36
C ILE A 341 2.49 -1.82 -13.21
N ASN A 342 3.52 -1.55 -14.03
CA ASN A 342 4.67 -2.43 -14.13
C ASN A 342 5.94 -1.69 -14.60
N ALA A 343 7.08 -2.37 -14.53
CA ALA A 343 8.38 -1.87 -14.94
C ALA A 343 8.56 -1.83 -16.48
N GLU A 344 7.57 -1.32 -17.22
CA GLU A 344 7.55 -1.27 -18.70
C GLU A 344 8.19 0.00 -19.28
N CYS A 345 8.44 0.99 -18.43
CA CYS A 345 8.88 2.33 -18.80
C CYS A 345 10.37 2.57 -18.47
N GLY A 346 10.93 3.68 -18.94
CA GLY A 346 12.29 4.14 -18.59
C GLY A 346 13.42 3.39 -19.29
N GLY A 347 13.13 2.74 -20.42
CA GLY A 347 14.12 2.02 -21.23
C GLY A 347 14.73 2.85 -22.37
N GLY A 348 14.32 4.10 -22.57
CA GLY A 348 14.72 4.94 -23.70
C GLY A 348 13.95 4.64 -25.00
N THR A 349 13.40 3.43 -25.13
CA THR A 349 12.51 3.00 -26.22
C THR A 349 11.22 2.43 -25.65
N GLU A 350 10.13 2.54 -26.44
CA GLU A 350 8.84 2.00 -26.02
C GLU A 350 8.88 0.47 -26.07
N ARG A 351 8.57 -0.17 -24.94
CA ARG A 351 8.48 -1.63 -24.88
C ARG A 351 7.18 -2.09 -25.52
N GLN A 352 7.18 -3.28 -26.13
CA GLN A 352 6.00 -3.82 -26.81
C GLN A 352 4.74 -3.84 -25.91
N ALA A 353 4.89 -4.19 -24.62
CA ALA A 353 3.77 -4.19 -23.68
C ALA A 353 3.17 -2.79 -23.47
N ALA A 354 4.01 -1.75 -23.34
CA ALA A 354 3.57 -0.37 -23.23
C ALA A 354 2.95 0.13 -24.55
N GLN A 355 3.55 -0.23 -25.69
CA GLN A 355 3.01 0.09 -27.01
C GLN A 355 1.61 -0.51 -27.22
N ASN A 356 1.41 -1.79 -26.85
CA ASN A 356 0.09 -2.42 -26.89
C ASN A 356 -0.93 -1.66 -26.04
N ARG A 357 -0.58 -1.26 -24.81
CA ARG A 357 -1.46 -0.45 -23.95
C ARG A 357 -1.84 0.87 -24.62
N ILE A 358 -0.87 1.57 -25.21
CA ILE A 358 -1.09 2.83 -25.93
C ILE A 358 -2.06 2.62 -27.10
N ASP A 359 -1.85 1.57 -27.90
CA ASP A 359 -2.68 1.31 -29.06
C ASP A 359 -4.11 0.92 -28.66
N TYR A 360 -4.27 0.12 -27.60
CA TYR A 360 -5.59 -0.26 -27.09
C TYR A 360 -6.30 0.94 -26.47
N TYR A 361 -5.57 1.78 -25.72
CA TYR A 361 -6.10 2.99 -25.11
C TYR A 361 -6.69 3.95 -26.14
N LYS A 362 -5.96 4.20 -27.24
CA LYS A 362 -6.46 5.06 -28.33
C LYS A 362 -7.81 4.59 -28.88
N GLN A 363 -7.97 3.26 -29.05
CA GLN A 363 -9.21 2.69 -29.58
C GLN A 363 -10.37 2.83 -28.59
N PHE A 364 -10.16 2.48 -27.32
CA PHE A 364 -11.19 2.62 -26.29
C PHE A 364 -11.56 4.07 -26.04
N ALA A 365 -10.57 4.97 -25.94
CA ALA A 365 -10.79 6.39 -25.73
C ALA A 365 -11.60 7.01 -26.88
N HIS A 366 -11.22 6.71 -28.13
CA HIS A 366 -11.97 7.17 -29.30
C HIS A 366 -13.44 6.70 -29.26
N ASP A 367 -13.71 5.42 -29.01
CA ASP A 367 -15.08 4.89 -29.01
C ASP A 367 -15.92 5.32 -27.79
N LEU A 368 -15.27 5.60 -26.64
CA LEU A 368 -15.93 6.15 -25.46
C LEU A 368 -16.16 7.67 -25.55
N GLY A 369 -15.49 8.35 -26.49
CA GLY A 369 -15.54 9.81 -26.64
C GLY A 369 -14.67 10.57 -25.65
N TRP A 370 -13.51 10.02 -25.28
CA TRP A 370 -12.46 10.70 -24.52
C TRP A 370 -11.39 11.23 -25.48
N ASP A 371 -11.07 12.52 -25.38
CA ASP A 371 -10.02 13.15 -26.19
C ASP A 371 -8.66 13.05 -25.50
N TYR A 372 -7.83 12.12 -25.99
CA TYR A 372 -6.46 11.91 -25.52
C TYR A 372 -5.43 12.79 -26.26
N GLY A 373 -5.84 13.69 -27.16
CA GLY A 373 -4.94 14.40 -28.08
C GLY A 373 -3.85 15.24 -27.40
N ASN A 374 -4.10 15.68 -26.17
CA ASN A 374 -3.15 16.47 -25.36
C ASN A 374 -2.41 15.63 -24.31
N GLU A 375 -2.63 14.33 -24.26
CA GLU A 375 -1.99 13.46 -23.29
C GLU A 375 -0.62 12.96 -23.74
N GLN A 376 0.31 12.87 -22.78
CA GLN A 376 1.49 12.04 -22.96
C GLN A 376 1.08 10.56 -22.89
N LEU A 377 1.28 9.85 -24.00
CA LEU A 377 1.00 8.40 -24.09
C LEU A 377 2.24 7.53 -23.90
N SER A 378 3.39 7.99 -24.42
CA SER A 378 4.65 7.26 -24.31
C SER A 378 5.25 7.35 -22.92
N CYS A 379 5.74 6.23 -22.41
CA CYS A 379 6.48 6.16 -21.14
C CYS A 379 7.94 5.73 -21.32
N ALA A 380 8.43 5.63 -22.57
CA ALA A 380 9.79 5.20 -22.90
C ALA A 380 10.90 5.88 -22.07
N ASN A 381 10.77 7.19 -21.84
CA ASN A 381 11.75 8.00 -21.09
C ASN A 381 11.33 8.29 -19.63
N MET A 382 10.15 7.82 -19.20
CA MET A 382 9.66 8.09 -17.85
C MET A 382 10.50 7.32 -16.82
N GLN A 383 10.93 8.01 -15.76
CA GLN A 383 11.71 7.43 -14.68
C GLN A 383 10.81 6.84 -13.60
N ARG A 384 11.29 5.81 -12.90
CA ARG A 384 10.54 5.18 -11.81
C ARG A 384 10.24 6.19 -10.69
N PHE A 385 9.08 6.06 -10.07
CA PHE A 385 8.75 6.78 -8.85
C PHE A 385 9.78 6.49 -7.75
N THR A 386 10.17 7.52 -7.02
CA THR A 386 11.10 7.46 -5.89
C THR A 386 10.46 8.07 -4.64
N SER A 387 11.14 8.01 -3.50
CA SER A 387 10.69 8.67 -2.25
C SER A 387 10.56 10.20 -2.37
N ALA A 388 11.08 10.81 -3.43
CA ALA A 388 10.88 12.24 -3.71
C ALA A 388 9.51 12.56 -4.33
N SER A 389 8.73 11.54 -4.70
CA SER A 389 7.40 11.74 -5.28
C SER A 389 6.44 12.39 -4.29
N SER A 390 5.56 13.24 -4.81
CA SER A 390 4.44 13.79 -4.03
C SER A 390 3.43 12.73 -3.57
N ALA A 391 3.49 11.51 -4.11
CA ALA A 391 2.68 10.36 -3.68
C ALA A 391 3.37 9.48 -2.62
N SER A 392 4.59 9.81 -2.19
CA SER A 392 5.37 9.04 -1.23
C SER A 392 4.92 9.29 0.22
N TYR A 393 3.76 8.75 0.60
CA TYR A 393 3.24 8.80 1.97
C TYR A 393 3.42 7.48 2.73
N ASN A 394 3.66 7.58 4.03
CA ASN A 394 3.61 6.44 4.94
C ASN A 394 2.14 6.08 5.20
N ILE A 395 1.73 4.87 4.84
CA ILE A 395 0.32 4.43 4.86
C ILE A 395 0.08 3.15 5.67
N TYR A 396 1.06 2.74 6.47
CA TYR A 396 0.98 1.56 7.32
C TYR A 396 1.34 1.91 8.76
N TRP A 397 0.71 1.25 9.71
CA TRP A 397 1.04 1.33 11.12
C TRP A 397 2.07 0.26 11.49
N GLU A 398 3.08 0.65 12.25
CA GLU A 398 4.06 -0.24 12.86
C GLU A 398 4.26 0.14 14.31
N LYS A 399 4.72 -0.79 15.14
CA LYS A 399 5.15 -0.49 16.50
C LYS A 399 6.15 0.68 16.51
N ASP A 400 5.90 1.65 17.40
CA ASP A 400 6.93 2.63 17.72
C ASP A 400 7.94 2.03 18.69
N TRP A 401 9.20 1.99 18.25
CA TRP A 401 10.32 1.42 19.01
C TRP A 401 11.03 2.47 19.86
N GLN A 402 10.59 3.73 19.81
CA GLN A 402 11.14 4.80 20.63
C GLN A 402 10.86 4.56 22.11
N TRP A 403 11.83 4.95 22.93
CA TRP A 403 11.71 4.88 24.38
C TRP A 403 10.53 5.75 24.86
N GLN A 404 9.73 5.24 25.80
CA GLN A 404 8.46 5.82 26.29
C GLN A 404 7.30 5.86 25.28
N HIS A 405 7.41 5.22 24.11
CA HIS A 405 6.31 5.10 23.15
C HIS A 405 5.60 3.73 23.25
N ASP A 406 5.63 3.08 24.42
CA ASP A 406 4.83 1.87 24.63
C ASP A 406 3.35 2.14 24.36
N TYR A 407 2.69 1.12 23.81
CA TYR A 407 1.29 1.16 23.36
C TYR A 407 1.00 2.20 22.27
N GLN A 408 2.01 2.59 21.48
CA GLN A 408 1.85 3.50 20.34
C GLN A 408 2.38 2.88 19.05
N CYS A 409 1.63 3.06 17.98
CA CYS A 409 2.11 2.78 16.63
C CYS A 409 2.43 4.07 15.88
N GLN A 410 3.30 3.98 14.87
CA GLN A 410 3.71 5.09 14.01
C GLN A 410 3.49 4.75 12.54
N LEU A 411 3.45 5.78 11.68
CA LEU A 411 3.31 5.62 10.24
C LEU A 411 4.64 5.23 9.59
N VAL A 412 4.64 4.15 8.81
CA VAL A 412 5.79 3.65 8.04
C VAL A 412 5.46 3.48 6.54
N SER A 413 6.50 3.42 5.72
CA SER A 413 6.41 3.31 4.26
C SER A 413 6.33 1.88 3.74
N TYR A 414 6.77 0.89 4.52
CA TYR A 414 6.71 -0.52 4.15
C TYR A 414 5.41 -1.17 4.60
N GLN A 415 5.00 -2.21 3.89
CA GLN A 415 3.73 -2.89 4.16
C GLN A 415 3.75 -3.60 5.52
N THR A 416 2.69 -3.39 6.29
CA THR A 416 2.35 -4.14 7.50
C THR A 416 0.90 -4.64 7.39
N PRO A 417 0.41 -5.50 8.29
CA PRO A 417 -1.00 -5.91 8.29
C PRO A 417 -1.97 -4.77 8.60
N TYR A 418 -1.45 -3.63 9.08
CA TYR A 418 -2.22 -2.53 9.65
C TYR A 418 -2.17 -1.32 8.71
N SER A 419 -2.96 -1.31 7.64
CA SER A 419 -3.05 -0.13 6.78
C SER A 419 -3.69 1.05 7.51
N ALA A 420 -3.05 2.23 7.46
CA ALA A 420 -3.60 3.49 7.94
C ALA A 420 -4.77 4.04 7.09
N LEU A 421 -5.02 3.40 5.95
CA LEU A 421 -6.16 3.70 5.09
C LEU A 421 -7.47 3.05 5.60
N GLN A 422 -7.38 2.18 6.60
CA GLN A 422 -8.53 1.51 7.21
C GLN A 422 -8.64 1.89 8.69
N ALA A 423 -9.83 2.35 9.07
CA ALA A 423 -10.12 2.72 10.45
C ALA A 423 -10.00 1.52 11.40
N GLY A 424 -9.50 1.78 12.61
CA GLY A 424 -9.31 0.75 13.65
C GLY A 424 -8.04 -0.08 13.48
N ASN A 425 -7.28 0.09 12.38
CA ASN A 425 -6.02 -0.63 12.22
C ASN A 425 -4.93 -0.09 13.15
N TYR A 426 -4.98 1.18 13.58
CA TYR A 426 -4.10 1.67 14.64
C TYR A 426 -4.33 0.91 15.94
N GLN A 427 -5.60 0.79 16.38
CA GLN A 427 -5.96 0.01 17.57
C GLN A 427 -5.44 -1.43 17.45
N ARG A 428 -5.68 -2.10 16.31
CA ARG A 428 -5.20 -3.47 16.09
C ARG A 428 -3.67 -3.57 16.16
N CYS A 429 -2.95 -2.59 15.60
CA CYS A 429 -1.50 -2.52 15.70
C CYS A 429 -1.04 -2.48 17.16
N VAL A 430 -1.68 -1.67 18.01
CA VAL A 430 -1.38 -1.58 19.44
C VAL A 430 -1.76 -2.87 20.19
N GLU A 431 -2.96 -3.40 19.97
CA GLU A 431 -3.42 -4.61 20.65
C GLU A 431 -2.54 -5.82 20.34
N ASP A 432 -2.16 -6.01 19.08
CA ASP A 432 -1.40 -7.17 18.64
C ASP A 432 0.08 -7.11 19.06
N ASN A 433 0.70 -5.92 19.06
CA ASN A 433 2.11 -5.76 19.42
C ASN A 433 2.38 -5.84 20.93
N TRP A 434 1.40 -5.50 21.77
CA TRP A 434 1.54 -5.55 23.23
C TRP A 434 0.64 -6.59 23.90
N GLY A 435 -0.17 -7.34 23.15
CA GLY A 435 -1.05 -8.38 23.70
C GLY A 435 -2.14 -7.83 24.62
N VAL A 436 -2.62 -6.61 24.34
CA VAL A 436 -3.63 -5.91 25.16
C VAL A 436 -4.96 -5.83 24.43
N LYS A 437 -6.03 -5.47 25.16
CA LYS A 437 -7.32 -5.08 24.60
C LYS A 437 -7.68 -3.70 25.12
N LEU A 438 -7.84 -2.75 24.20
CA LEU A 438 -8.18 -1.38 24.55
C LEU A 438 -9.68 -1.34 24.88
N LYS A 439 -10.04 -0.67 25.97
CA LYS A 439 -11.40 -0.61 26.50
C LYS A 439 -11.98 0.80 26.42
#